data_AF-A0A7Y2KI52-F1
#
_entry.id   AF-A0A7Y2KI52-F1
#
_cell.length_a   1.000
_cell.length_b   1.000
_cell.length_c   1.000
_cell.angle_alpha   90.00
_cell.angle_beta   90.00
_cell.angle_gamma   90.00
#
_symmetry.space_group_name_H-M   'P 1'
#
loop_
_entity.id
_entity.type
_entity.pdbx_description
1 polymer ?
#
loop_
_entity_poly.entity_id
_entity_poly.type
_entity_poly.pdbx_seq_one_letter_code
_entity_poly.pdbx_strand_id
1 'polypeptide(L)' 'MREKLKLFKPVKKTRVYEEIVLKIKDMLENGRLKSGDQLPGERELSEVFQVSRSSVREALRTLETQGFLE' A
#
# COMPACT_ATOMS: atom_id res chain seq x y z
N MET A 1 35.34 6.98 -13.12
CA MET A 1 34.00 7.63 -13.27
C MET A 1 32.84 6.65 -13.52
N ARG A 2 33.06 5.46 -14.12
CA ARG A 2 32.01 4.40 -14.27
C ARG A 2 31.57 3.69 -12.96
N GLU A 3 32.26 3.90 -11.84
CA GLU A 3 31.96 3.21 -10.57
C GLU A 3 30.73 3.75 -9.83
N LYS A 4 30.39 5.03 -9.98
CA LYS A 4 29.25 5.63 -9.27
C LYS A 4 27.89 5.16 -9.79
N LEU A 5 27.82 4.69 -11.05
CA LEU A 5 26.60 4.09 -11.61
C LEU A 5 26.24 2.73 -10.98
N LYS A 6 27.16 2.08 -10.26
CA LYS A 6 26.89 0.88 -9.47
C LYS A 6 26.14 1.16 -8.15
N LEU A 7 25.96 2.43 -7.76
CA LEU A 7 25.32 2.83 -6.50
C LEU A 7 23.80 2.85 -6.56
N PHE A 8 23.19 2.85 -7.75
CA PHE A 8 21.75 2.97 -7.90
C PHE A 8 21.21 1.81 -8.74
N LYS A 9 20.33 1.01 -8.12
CA LYS A 9 19.64 -0.12 -8.74
C LYS A 9 18.28 0.31 -9.32
N PRO A 10 17.76 -0.39 -10.35
CA PRO A 10 16.48 -0.05 -10.97
C PRO A 10 15.32 -0.18 -9.95
N VAL A 11 14.53 0.89 -9.81
CA VAL A 11 13.33 0.89 -8.96
C VAL A 11 12.11 0.72 -9.84
N LYS A 12 11.59 -0.50 -9.93
CA LYS A 12 10.26 -0.78 -10.53
C LYS A 12 9.67 -2.06 -9.92
N LYS A 13 9.04 -1.93 -8.74
CA LYS A 13 8.07 -2.90 -8.19
C LYS A 13 7.36 -2.46 -6.90
N THR A 14 7.76 -1.35 -6.28
CA THR A 14 7.18 -0.83 -5.02
C THR A 14 5.89 -0.01 -5.18
N ARG A 15 5.58 0.48 -6.38
CA ARG A 15 4.43 1.38 -6.57
C ARG A 15 3.07 0.79 -6.19
N VAL A 16 2.87 -0.51 -6.32
CA VAL A 16 1.51 -1.07 -6.18
C VAL A 16 1.00 -0.96 -4.75
N TYR A 17 1.78 -1.37 -3.75
CA TYR A 17 1.34 -1.22 -2.35
C TYR A 17 1.35 0.25 -1.94
N GLU A 18 2.31 1.05 -2.42
CA GLU A 18 2.36 2.49 -2.15
C GLU A 18 1.09 3.20 -2.65
N GLU A 19 0.63 2.89 -3.86
CA GLU A 19 -0.62 3.39 -4.44
C GLU A 19 -1.85 2.95 -3.63
N ILE A 20 -1.87 1.71 -3.13
CA ILE A 20 -2.95 1.22 -2.27
C ILE A 20 -2.95 1.98 -0.94
N VAL A 21 -1.78 2.21 -0.33
CA VAL A 21 -1.64 3.02 0.90
C VAL A 21 -2.17 4.43 0.66
N LEU A 22 -1.79 5.08 -0.43
CA LEU A 22 -2.25 6.42 -0.76
C LEU A 22 -3.77 6.48 -0.95
N LYS A 23 -4.36 5.52 -1.67
CA LYS A 23 -5.82 5.43 -1.84
C LYS A 23 -6.56 5.27 -0.52
N ILE A 24 -6.06 4.41 0.38
CA ILE A 24 -6.70 4.18 1.67
C ILE A 24 -6.56 5.42 2.57
N LYS A 25 -5.41 6.08 2.57
CA LYS A 25 -5.21 7.36 3.27
C LYS A 25 -6.16 8.44 2.79
N ASP A 26 -6.31 8.60 1.47
CA ASP A 26 -7.25 9.57 0.90
C ASP A 26 -8.70 9.26 1.33
N MET A 27 -9.08 7.98 1.43
CA MET A 27 -10.39 7.60 1.95
C MET A 27 -10.57 7.92 3.43
N LEU A 28 -9.52 7.77 4.24
CA LEU A 28 -9.51 8.15 5.66
C LEU A 28 -9.62 9.67 5.82
N GLU A 29 -8.81 10.43 5.08
CA GLU A 29 -8.78 11.90 5.12
C GLU A 29 -10.11 12.52 4.68
N ASN A 30 -10.75 11.94 3.67
CA ASN A 30 -12.07 12.37 3.19
C ASN A 30 -13.25 11.80 4.02
N GLY A 31 -12.98 11.08 5.11
CA GLY A 31 -13.97 10.52 6.02
C GLY A 31 -14.85 9.41 5.42
N ARG A 32 -14.45 8.84 4.27
CA ARG A 32 -15.12 7.70 3.62
C ARG A 32 -14.78 6.38 4.30
N LEU A 33 -13.63 6.34 4.95
CA LEU A 33 -13.20 5.29 5.87
C LEU A 33 -12.89 5.96 7.21
N LYS A 34 -13.22 5.33 8.32
CA LYS A 34 -12.84 5.78 9.66
C LYS A 34 -11.80 4.83 10.24
N SER A 35 -10.96 5.36 11.14
CA SER A 35 -10.09 4.51 11.96
C SER A 35 -10.94 3.50 12.72
N GLY A 36 -10.55 2.22 12.64
CA GLY A 36 -11.28 1.10 13.22
C GLY A 36 -12.41 0.54 12.36
N ASP A 37 -12.71 1.12 11.19
CA ASP A 37 -13.63 0.49 10.25
C ASP A 37 -13.07 -0.83 9.75
N GLN A 38 -13.91 -1.86 9.70
CA GLN A 38 -13.50 -3.16 9.20
C GLN A 38 -13.32 -3.10 7.68
N LEU A 39 -12.09 -3.33 7.24
CA LEU A 39 -11.77 -3.45 5.82
C LEU A 39 -12.21 -4.81 5.25
N PRO A 40 -12.53 -4.87 3.94
CA PRO A 40 -12.65 -6.14 3.24
C PRO A 40 -11.37 -6.97 3.39
N GLY A 41 -11.49 -8.30 3.35
CA GLY A 41 -10.33 -9.18 3.48
C GLY A 41 -9.32 -9.00 2.34
N GLU A 42 -8.06 -9.42 2.56
CA GLU A 42 -6.97 -9.30 1.56
C GLU A 42 -7.35 -9.84 0.19
N ARG A 43 -8.14 -10.92 0.14
CA ARG A 43 -8.62 -11.53 -1.10
C ARG A 43 -9.54 -10.59 -1.87
N GLU A 44 -10.56 -10.05 -1.22
CA GLU A 44 -11.53 -9.15 -1.86
C GLU A 44 -10.86 -7.86 -2.30
N LEU A 45 -10.00 -7.28 -1.47
CA LEU A 45 -9.21 -6.11 -1.83
C LEU A 45 -8.29 -6.39 -3.03
N SER A 46 -7.71 -7.59 -3.13
CA SER A 46 -6.88 -7.96 -4.28
C SER A 46 -7.69 -8.04 -5.57
N GLU A 47 -8.93 -8.52 -5.49
CA GLU A 47 -9.86 -8.60 -6.62
C GLU A 47 -10.33 -7.19 -7.05
N VAL A 48 -10.67 -6.32 -6.08
CA VAL A 48 -11.10 -4.93 -6.31
C VAL A 48 -9.98 -4.08 -6.91
N PHE A 49 -8.77 -4.14 -6.32
CA PHE A 49 -7.63 -3.37 -6.80
C PHE A 49 -6.94 -3.98 -8.02
N GLN A 50 -7.32 -5.21 -8.41
CA GLN A 50 -6.70 -5.98 -9.49
C GLN A 50 -5.18 -6.15 -9.32
N VAL A 51 -4.76 -6.49 -8.11
CA VAL A 51 -3.35 -6.68 -7.75
C VAL A 51 -3.13 -8.03 -7.07
N SER A 52 -1.88 -8.37 -6.77
CA SER A 52 -1.62 -9.55 -5.95
C SER A 52 -2.04 -9.31 -4.49
N ARG A 53 -2.48 -10.39 -3.83
CA ARG A 53 -2.74 -10.40 -2.38
C ARG A 53 -1.53 -9.95 -1.56
N SER A 54 -0.32 -10.24 -2.04
CA SER A 54 0.92 -9.82 -1.36
C SER A 54 1.08 -8.30 -1.31
N SER A 55 0.74 -7.58 -2.39
CA SER A 55 0.81 -6.12 -2.42
C SER A 55 -0.26 -5.48 -1.56
N VAL A 56 -1.46 -6.08 -1.49
CA VAL A 56 -2.51 -5.65 -0.55
C VAL A 56 -2.03 -5.80 0.89
N ARG A 57 -1.52 -6.98 1.25
CA ARG A 57 -1.00 -7.25 2.60
C ARG A 57 0.08 -6.26 3.02
N GLU A 58 1.02 -5.97 2.11
CA GLU A 58 2.09 -5.00 2.37
C GLU A 58 1.55 -3.60 2.61
N ALA A 59 0.54 -3.17 1.84
CA ALA A 59 -0.14 -1.90 2.06
C ALA A 59 -0.85 -1.84 3.41
N LEU A 60 -1.62 -2.88 3.76
CA LEU A 60 -2.36 -2.95 5.03
C LEU A 60 -1.39 -2.91 6.22
N ARG A 61 -0.33 -3.72 6.21
CA ARG A 61 0.71 -3.69 7.26
C ARG A 61 1.39 -2.33 7.39
N THR A 62 1.60 -1.65 6.26
CA THR A 62 2.19 -0.31 6.25
C THR A 62 1.25 0.69 6.93
N LEU A 63 -0.06 0.59 6.69
CA LEU A 63 -1.07 1.45 7.32
C LEU A 63 -1.25 1.14 8.81
N GLU A 64 -1.25 -0.14 9.20
CA GLU A 64 -1.24 -0.58 10.61
C GLU A 64 -0.01 -0.03 11.35
N THR A 65 1.18 -0.18 10.78
CA THR A 65 2.44 0.32 11.38
C THR A 65 2.44 1.84 11.54
N GLN A 66 1.73 2.55 10.67
CA GLN A 66 1.59 4.00 10.71
C GLN A 66 0.43 4.47 11.61
N GLY A 67 -0.33 3.55 12.21
CA GLY A 67 -1.44 3.87 13.12
C GLY A 67 -2.72 4.33 12.40
N PHE A 68 -2.85 4.05 11.11
CA PHE A 68 -4.08 4.36 10.36
C PHE A 68 -5.15 3.26 10.48
N LEU A 69 -4.72 2.02 10.75
CA LEU A 69 -5.55 0.83 10.92
C LEU A 69 -5.17 0.13 12.23
N GLU A 70 -6.11 -0.66 12.77
CA GLU A 70 -5.95 -1.48 13.98
C GLU A 70 -6.38 -2.94 13.72
#